data_AF-A0A2N0TV20-F1
#
_entry.id   AF-A0A2N0TV20-F1
#
_cell.length_a   1.000
_cell.length_b   1.000
_cell.length_c   1.000
_cell.angle_alpha   90.00
_cell.angle_beta   90.00
_cell.angle_gamma   90.00
#
_symmetry.space_group_name_H-M   'P 1'
#
loop_
_entity.id
_entity.type
_entity.pdbx_description
1 polymer ?
#
loop_
_entity_poly.entity_id
_entity_poly.type
_entity_poly.pdbx_seq_one_letter_code
_entity_poly.pdbx_strand_id
1 'polypeptide(L)'
;MKWHLNILRLIINLSIIGIIILGIIISFDLASSIITPETSFSDKIKLDYFQDAKDTSSEIVAYVFIAIYLALHLFLLTKFVSTNISIKALLKRGLIYKNQNKDLRNIGSGFILFAKLKYSLLMISGVFFYNDITILIDALPQFLLFYVLGKILLMISLISAEGELIKQENELTV
;
A
#
# COMPACT_ATOMS: atom_id res chain seq x y z
N MET A 1 17.31 17.13 -11.51
CA MET A 1 16.07 17.09 -10.67
C MET A 1 14.81 16.67 -11.43
N LYS A 2 14.40 17.35 -12.53
CA LYS A 2 13.19 16.98 -13.30
C LYS A 2 13.19 15.52 -13.80
N TRP A 3 14.35 15.02 -14.22
CA TRP A 3 14.52 13.63 -14.66
C TRP A 3 14.24 12.63 -13.53
N HIS A 4 14.79 12.83 -12.33
CA HIS A 4 14.52 11.98 -11.16
C HIS A 4 13.03 11.99 -10.76
N LEU A 5 12.37 13.14 -10.81
CA LEU A 5 10.93 13.25 -10.54
C LEU A 5 10.09 12.52 -11.59
N ASN A 6 10.50 12.55 -12.86
CA ASN A 6 9.85 11.78 -13.93
C ASN A 6 10.00 10.26 -13.74
N ILE A 7 11.17 9.80 -13.30
CA ILE A 7 11.40 8.38 -12.96
C ILE A 7 10.52 7.97 -11.78
N LEU A 8 10.49 8.76 -10.71
CA LEU A 8 9.63 8.53 -9.55
C LEU A 8 8.15 8.44 -9.96
N ARG A 9 7.71 9.34 -10.84
CA ARG A 9 6.35 9.32 -11.40
C ARG A 9 6.09 8.06 -12.23
N LEU A 10 7.05 7.61 -13.03
CA LEU A 10 6.94 6.38 -13.81
C LEU A 10 6.78 5.17 -12.87
N ILE A 11 7.62 5.07 -11.83
CA ILE A 11 7.55 4.00 -10.82
C ILE A 11 6.16 3.99 -10.18
N ILE A 12 5.63 5.14 -9.75
CA ILE A 12 4.30 5.21 -9.13
C ILE A 12 3.19 4.83 -10.11
N ASN A 13 3.27 5.24 -11.38
CA ASN A 13 2.29 4.82 -12.37
C ASN A 13 2.33 3.29 -12.59
N LEU A 14 3.52 2.70 -12.65
CA LEU A 14 3.69 1.25 -12.74
C LEU A 14 3.14 0.55 -11.49
N SER A 15 3.36 1.10 -10.29
CA SER A 15 2.77 0.57 -9.05
C SER A 15 1.24 0.65 -9.05
N ILE A 16 0.66 1.75 -9.53
CA ILE A 16 -0.80 1.91 -9.69
C ILE A 16 -1.35 0.84 -10.64
N ILE A 17 -0.74 0.68 -11.81
CA ILE A 17 -1.15 -0.32 -12.80
C ILE A 17 -1.04 -1.73 -12.22
N GLY A 18 0.07 -2.03 -11.53
CA GLY A 18 0.28 -3.33 -10.88
C GLY A 18 -0.78 -3.65 -9.83
N ILE A 19 -1.17 -2.68 -9.00
CA ILE A 19 -2.23 -2.85 -8.00
C ILE A 19 -3.59 -3.07 -8.67
N ILE A 20 -3.88 -2.36 -9.77
CA ILE A 20 -5.12 -2.54 -10.52
C ILE A 20 -5.18 -3.94 -11.13
N ILE A 21 -4.11 -4.40 -11.77
CA ILE A 21 -4.02 -5.76 -12.34
C ILE A 21 -4.21 -6.81 -11.25
N LEU A 22 -3.52 -6.66 -10.11
CA LEU A 22 -3.69 -7.55 -8.97
C LEU A 22 -5.14 -7.58 -8.48
N GLY A 23 -5.79 -6.41 -8.38
CA GLY A 23 -7.20 -6.30 -8.00
C GLY A 23 -8.15 -7.00 -8.98
N ILE A 24 -7.88 -6.91 -10.28
CA ILE A 24 -8.65 -7.60 -11.33
C ILE A 24 -8.49 -9.12 -11.19
N ILE A 25 -7.26 -9.61 -11.01
CA ILE A 25 -6.97 -11.04 -10.82
C ILE A 25 -7.73 -11.56 -9.60
N ILE A 26 -7.60 -10.90 -8.45
CA ILE A 26 -8.31 -11.29 -7.22
C ILE A 26 -9.82 -11.27 -7.40
N SER A 27 -10.36 -10.26 -8.09
CA SER A 27 -11.81 -10.15 -8.33
C SER A 27 -12.32 -11.26 -9.27
N PHE A 28 -11.52 -11.62 -10.27
CA PHE A 28 -11.82 -12.73 -11.18
C PHE A 28 -11.78 -14.08 -10.45
N ASP A 29 -10.77 -14.28 -9.59
CA ASP A 29 -10.66 -15.48 -8.75
C ASP A 29 -11.83 -15.61 -7.79
N LEU A 30 -12.26 -14.50 -7.19
CA LEU A 30 -13.45 -14.46 -6.35
C LEU A 30 -14.72 -14.80 -7.14
N ALA A 31 -14.92 -14.18 -8.30
CA ALA A 31 -16.11 -14.41 -9.14
C ALA A 31 -16.19 -15.85 -9.67
N SER A 32 -15.06 -16.39 -10.14
CA SER A 32 -14.98 -17.78 -10.63
C SER A 32 -15.28 -18.79 -9.52
N SER A 33 -14.80 -18.56 -8.29
CA SER A 33 -15.11 -19.44 -7.15
C SER A 33 -16.60 -19.48 -6.79
N ILE A 34 -17.34 -18.41 -7.06
CA ILE A 34 -18.78 -18.31 -6.78
C ILE A 34 -19.60 -19.00 -7.89
N ILE A 35 -19.16 -18.88 -9.15
CA ILE A 35 -19.90 -19.37 -10.33
C ILE A 35 -19.64 -20.86 -10.58
N THR A 36 -18.40 -21.31 -10.43
CA THR A 36 -17.97 -22.70 -10.68
C THR A 36 -17.15 -23.19 -9.48
N PRO A 37 -17.79 -23.73 -8.44
CA PRO A 37 -17.10 -24.22 -7.25
C PRO A 37 -16.49 -25.61 -7.49
N GLU A 38 -15.61 -25.73 -8.48
CA GLU A 38 -14.89 -26.98 -8.76
C GLU A 38 -13.74 -27.21 -7.75
N THR A 39 -13.23 -26.13 -7.15
CA THR A 39 -12.19 -26.16 -6.10
C THR A 39 -12.62 -25.31 -4.91
N SER A 40 -12.25 -25.76 -3.70
CA SER A 40 -12.46 -24.98 -2.48
C SER A 40 -11.71 -23.65 -2.59
N PHE A 41 -12.41 -22.53 -2.36
CA PHE A 41 -11.78 -21.21 -2.42
C PHE A 41 -10.77 -21.04 -1.28
N SER A 42 -11.04 -21.65 -0.12
CA SER A 42 -10.09 -21.75 0.99
C SER A 42 -8.79 -22.45 0.61
N ASP A 43 -8.83 -23.53 -0.16
CA ASP A 43 -7.62 -24.22 -0.63
C ASP A 43 -6.83 -23.35 -1.63
N LYS A 44 -7.51 -22.55 -2.44
CA LYS A 44 -6.83 -21.59 -3.33
C LYS A 44 -6.13 -20.48 -2.53
N ILE A 45 -6.81 -19.88 -1.55
CA ILE A 45 -6.21 -18.88 -0.66
C ILE A 45 -5.01 -19.45 0.09
N LYS A 46 -5.13 -20.70 0.54
CA LYS A 46 -4.03 -21.44 1.17
C LYS A 46 -2.81 -21.51 0.25
N LEU A 47 -2.98 -21.98 -0.99
CA LEU A 47 -1.88 -22.10 -1.95
C LEU A 47 -1.25 -20.75 -2.32
N ASP A 48 -2.05 -19.72 -2.50
CA ASP A 48 -1.59 -18.43 -3.00
C ASP A 48 -0.94 -17.56 -1.91
N TYR A 49 -1.40 -17.65 -0.66
CA TYR A 49 -1.00 -16.75 0.43
C TYR A 49 -0.37 -17.42 1.64
N PHE A 50 -0.59 -18.71 1.87
CA PHE A 50 -0.18 -19.45 3.07
C PHE A 50 0.43 -20.80 2.68
N GLN A 51 1.57 -20.77 1.96
CA GLN A 51 2.14 -21.95 1.29
C GLN A 51 2.52 -23.09 2.26
N ASP A 52 2.87 -22.76 3.51
CA ASP A 52 3.24 -23.72 4.55
C ASP A 52 2.08 -24.06 5.51
N ALA A 53 0.85 -23.65 5.16
CA ALA A 53 -0.33 -23.90 5.97
C ALA A 53 -0.60 -25.40 6.15
N LYS A 54 -0.78 -25.78 7.42
CA LYS A 54 -1.06 -27.18 7.79
C LYS A 54 -2.54 -27.51 7.71
N ASP A 55 -3.38 -26.52 7.98
CA ASP A 55 -4.83 -26.70 8.03
C ASP A 55 -5.50 -25.99 6.83
N THR A 56 -6.74 -26.37 6.53
CA THR A 56 -7.60 -25.64 5.59
C THR A 56 -8.70 -24.98 6.41
N SER A 57 -8.81 -23.66 6.28
CA SER A 57 -9.82 -22.88 7.02
C SER A 57 -11.21 -23.02 6.38
N SER A 58 -12.26 -22.51 7.05
CA SER A 58 -13.59 -22.47 6.44
C SER A 58 -13.68 -21.47 5.28
N GLU A 59 -14.55 -21.73 4.31
CA GLU A 59 -14.75 -20.83 3.16
C GLU A 59 -15.10 -19.39 3.57
N ILE A 60 -15.86 -19.25 4.66
CA ILE A 60 -16.24 -17.94 5.21
C ILE A 60 -14.98 -17.14 5.59
N VAL A 61 -13.99 -17.80 6.22
CA VAL A 61 -12.73 -17.14 6.58
C VAL A 61 -11.97 -16.72 5.33
N ALA A 62 -11.90 -17.57 4.31
CA ALA A 62 -11.26 -17.25 3.04
C ALA A 62 -11.91 -16.03 2.35
N TYR A 63 -13.24 -15.97 2.30
CA TYR A 63 -13.97 -14.83 1.75
C TYR A 63 -13.79 -13.54 2.55
N VAL A 64 -13.80 -13.62 3.89
CA VAL A 64 -13.56 -12.45 4.75
C VAL A 64 -12.12 -11.95 4.58
N PHE A 65 -11.14 -12.86 4.55
CA PHE A 65 -9.74 -12.52 4.32
C PHE A 65 -9.57 -11.76 3.01
N ILE A 66 -10.06 -12.31 1.89
CA ILE A 66 -9.86 -11.69 0.59
C ILE A 66 -10.59 -10.35 0.45
N ALA A 67 -11.78 -10.22 1.06
CA ALA A 67 -12.53 -8.96 1.05
C ALA A 67 -11.77 -7.84 1.79
N ILE A 68 -11.22 -8.14 2.98
CA ILE A 68 -10.40 -7.18 3.73
C ILE A 68 -9.09 -6.91 2.98
N TYR A 69 -8.46 -7.95 2.42
CA TYR A 69 -7.23 -7.81 1.64
C TYR A 69 -7.42 -6.89 0.43
N LEU A 70 -8.53 -7.04 -0.30
CA LEU A 70 -8.87 -6.19 -1.44
C LEU A 70 -9.17 -4.74 -1.00
N ALA A 71 -9.90 -4.55 0.10
CA ALA A 71 -10.15 -3.23 0.67
C ALA A 71 -8.84 -2.50 1.06
N LEU A 72 -7.86 -3.22 1.61
CA LEU A 72 -6.54 -2.67 1.91
C LEU A 72 -5.78 -2.26 0.64
N HIS A 73 -5.87 -3.03 -0.44
CA HIS A 73 -5.23 -2.67 -1.72
C HIS A 73 -5.90 -1.47 -2.38
N LEU A 74 -7.23 -1.34 -2.28
CA LEU A 74 -7.94 -0.12 -2.70
C LEU A 74 -7.50 1.09 -1.87
N PHE A 75 -7.35 0.94 -0.56
CA PHE A 75 -6.80 1.99 0.29
C PHE A 75 -5.37 2.39 -0.15
N LEU A 76 -4.50 1.41 -0.42
CA LEU A 76 -3.14 1.66 -0.92
C LEU A 76 -3.15 2.41 -2.26
N LEU A 77 -4.06 2.05 -3.18
CA LEU A 77 -4.24 2.72 -4.46
C LEU A 77 -4.51 4.21 -4.29
N THR A 78 -5.37 4.60 -3.32
CA THR A 78 -5.64 6.02 -3.04
C THR A 78 -4.36 6.77 -2.65
N LYS A 79 -3.47 6.13 -1.87
CA LYS A 79 -2.20 6.74 -1.43
C LYS A 79 -1.22 6.89 -2.57
N PHE A 80 -1.13 5.91 -3.48
CA PHE A 80 -0.33 6.06 -4.71
C PHE A 80 -0.87 7.18 -5.61
N VAL A 81 -2.18 7.31 -5.76
CA VAL A 81 -2.80 8.40 -6.52
C VAL A 81 -2.46 9.76 -5.90
N SER A 82 -2.60 9.91 -4.57
CA SER A 82 -2.16 11.12 -3.87
C SER A 82 -0.68 11.43 -4.09
N THR A 83 0.18 10.40 -4.06
CA THR A 83 1.62 10.56 -4.33
C THR A 83 1.90 11.08 -5.74
N ASN A 84 1.19 10.54 -6.74
CA ASN A 84 1.30 11.01 -8.13
C ASN A 84 0.86 12.47 -8.27
N ILE A 85 -0.21 12.87 -7.57
CA ILE A 85 -0.69 14.26 -7.54
C ILE A 85 0.38 15.17 -6.93
N SER A 86 0.97 14.80 -5.79
CA SER A 86 2.04 15.57 -5.14
C SER A 86 3.28 15.71 -6.03
N ILE A 87 3.69 14.67 -6.75
CA ILE A 87 4.82 14.75 -7.69
C ILE A 87 4.50 15.66 -8.88
N LYS A 88 3.27 15.61 -9.42
CA LYS A 88 2.84 16.54 -10.46
C LYS A 88 2.85 17.98 -9.97
N ALA A 89 2.49 18.23 -8.69
CA ALA A 89 2.57 19.55 -8.09
C ALA A 89 4.03 20.04 -8.01
N LEU A 90 4.97 19.19 -7.56
CA LEU A 90 6.41 19.51 -7.52
C LEU A 90 6.98 19.84 -8.90
N LEU A 91 6.58 19.10 -9.93
CA LEU A 91 7.01 19.35 -11.30
C LEU A 91 6.51 20.70 -11.87
N LYS A 92 5.31 21.14 -11.46
CA LYS A 92 4.66 22.36 -11.96
C LYS A 92 4.96 23.62 -11.15
N ARG A 93 5.00 23.51 -9.81
CA ARG A 93 5.02 24.65 -8.87
C ARG A 93 6.40 24.90 -8.23
N GLY A 94 7.39 24.07 -8.54
CA GLY A 94 8.73 24.14 -7.95
C GLY A 94 8.89 23.25 -6.72
N LEU A 95 10.08 23.31 -6.10
CA LEU A 95 10.52 22.42 -5.01
C LEU A 95 9.68 22.50 -3.74
N ILE A 96 9.06 23.65 -3.47
CA ILE A 96 8.28 23.93 -2.25
C ILE A 96 6.96 24.56 -2.66
N TYR A 97 5.86 23.85 -2.40
CA TYR A 97 4.49 24.33 -2.63
C TYR A 97 3.68 24.36 -1.33
N LYS A 98 2.63 25.20 -1.32
CA LYS A 98 1.76 25.38 -0.16
C LYS A 98 1.10 24.06 0.27
N ASN A 99 1.13 23.75 1.57
CA ASN A 99 0.61 22.52 2.18
C ASN A 99 1.36 21.23 1.82
N GLN A 100 2.55 21.30 1.24
CA GLN A 100 3.34 20.11 0.88
C GLN A 100 3.60 19.19 2.08
N ASN A 101 3.85 19.76 3.26
CA ASN A 101 4.01 19.02 4.51
C ASN A 101 2.77 18.15 4.79
N LYS A 102 1.57 18.73 4.72
CA LYS A 102 0.31 18.03 5.03
C LYS A 102 0.05 16.86 4.08
N ASP A 103 0.30 17.07 2.79
CA ASP A 103 0.14 16.03 1.76
C ASP A 103 1.10 14.87 1.98
N LEU A 104 2.39 15.16 2.14
CA LEU A 104 3.42 14.16 2.41
C LEU A 104 3.17 13.41 3.72
N ARG A 105 2.69 14.11 4.77
CA ARG A 105 2.33 13.49 6.04
C ARG A 105 1.17 12.50 5.89
N ASN A 106 0.14 12.86 5.13
CA ASN A 106 -1.02 11.99 4.86
C ASN A 106 -0.65 10.76 4.01
N ILE A 107 0.26 10.93 3.05
CA ILE A 107 0.77 9.82 2.23
C ILE A 107 1.64 8.90 3.09
N GLY A 108 2.63 9.45 3.79
CA GLY A 108 3.58 8.68 4.60
C GLY A 108 2.90 7.90 5.73
N SER A 109 2.00 8.54 6.47
CA SER A 109 1.18 7.86 7.48
C SER A 109 0.26 6.79 6.87
N GLY A 110 -0.26 7.03 5.66
CA GLY A 110 -1.05 6.06 4.90
C GLY A 110 -0.28 4.79 4.57
N PHE A 111 0.97 4.89 4.10
CA PHE A 111 1.81 3.72 3.83
C PHE A 111 2.13 2.93 5.10
N ILE A 112 2.42 3.60 6.21
CA ILE A 112 2.66 2.93 7.50
C ILE A 112 1.40 2.20 7.98
N LEU A 113 0.23 2.83 7.86
CA LEU A 113 -1.04 2.22 8.25
C LEU A 113 -1.34 0.99 7.41
N PHE A 114 -1.19 1.09 6.08
CA PHE A 114 -1.35 -0.05 5.18
C PHE A 114 -0.41 -1.20 5.55
N ALA A 115 0.88 -0.91 5.78
CA ALA A 115 1.87 -1.92 6.16
C ALA A 115 1.42 -2.69 7.41
N LYS A 116 1.04 -1.96 8.47
CA LYS A 116 0.60 -2.55 9.74
C LYS A 116 -0.67 -3.38 9.57
N LEU A 117 -1.68 -2.85 8.88
CA LEU A 117 -2.95 -3.54 8.69
C LEU A 117 -2.80 -4.80 7.84
N LYS A 118 -2.05 -4.72 6.73
CA LYS A 118 -1.77 -5.87 5.88
C LYS A 118 -1.00 -6.96 6.63
N TYR A 119 0.06 -6.58 7.35
CA TYR A 119 0.84 -7.52 8.13
C TYR A 119 0.00 -8.17 9.22
N SER A 120 -0.82 -7.39 9.95
CA SER A 120 -1.71 -7.92 10.98
C SER A 120 -2.76 -8.87 10.38
N LEU A 121 -3.33 -8.54 9.22
CA LEU A 121 -4.27 -9.41 8.52
C LEU A 121 -3.63 -10.75 8.15
N LEU A 122 -2.43 -10.72 7.56
CA LEU A 122 -1.70 -11.93 7.18
C LEU A 122 -1.33 -12.77 8.40
N MET A 123 -0.85 -12.15 9.49
CA MET A 123 -0.53 -12.88 10.72
C MET A 123 -1.76 -13.49 11.37
N ILE A 124 -2.85 -12.73 11.51
CA ILE A 124 -4.08 -13.24 12.13
C ILE A 124 -4.65 -14.39 11.30
N SER A 125 -4.72 -14.21 9.98
CA SER A 125 -5.26 -15.21 9.05
C SER A 125 -4.38 -16.45 9.01
N GLY A 126 -3.07 -16.28 8.76
CA GLY A 126 -2.13 -17.38 8.63
C GLY A 126 -1.97 -18.18 9.92
N VAL A 127 -1.72 -17.51 11.05
CA VAL A 127 -1.42 -18.22 12.32
C VAL A 127 -2.67 -18.89 12.90
N PHE A 128 -3.81 -18.18 12.96
CA PHE A 128 -4.99 -18.70 13.68
C PHE A 128 -5.94 -19.52 12.81
N PHE A 129 -5.98 -19.28 11.50
CA PHE A 129 -6.97 -19.94 10.64
C PHE A 129 -6.36 -20.95 9.67
N TYR A 130 -5.11 -20.73 9.23
CA TYR A 130 -4.41 -21.62 8.30
C TYR A 130 -3.25 -22.40 8.96
N ASN A 131 -2.95 -22.12 10.23
CA ASN A 131 -1.85 -22.73 11.00
C ASN A 131 -0.50 -22.65 10.27
N ASP A 132 -0.27 -21.49 9.66
CA ASP A 132 0.97 -21.11 8.99
C ASP A 132 1.71 -20.12 9.90
N ILE A 133 2.81 -20.58 10.51
CA ILE A 133 3.67 -19.73 11.36
C ILE A 133 4.80 -19.07 10.57
N THR A 134 5.13 -19.56 9.36
CA THR A 134 6.21 -19.00 8.54
C THR A 134 5.78 -17.66 7.94
N ILE A 135 4.46 -17.42 7.81
CA ILE A 135 3.86 -16.14 7.42
C ILE A 135 4.38 -14.92 8.21
N LEU A 136 4.78 -15.11 9.48
CA LEU A 136 5.37 -14.03 10.29
C LEU A 136 6.64 -13.47 9.66
N ILE A 137 7.46 -14.35 9.10
CA ILE A 137 8.74 -14.04 8.48
C ILE A 137 8.50 -13.64 7.03
N ASP A 138 7.64 -14.36 6.29
CA ASP A 138 7.42 -14.12 4.86
C ASP A 138 6.72 -12.80 4.57
N ALA A 139 5.84 -12.34 5.46
CA ALA A 139 5.20 -11.04 5.33
C ALA A 139 6.10 -9.86 5.76
N LEU A 140 7.22 -10.14 6.45
CA LEU A 140 8.10 -9.12 7.04
C LEU A 140 8.79 -8.23 5.99
N PRO A 141 9.36 -8.75 4.87
CA PRO A 141 9.98 -7.92 3.84
C PRO A 141 9.02 -6.87 3.27
N GLN A 142 7.77 -7.27 2.98
CA GLN A 142 6.77 -6.37 2.44
C GLN A 142 6.32 -5.33 3.48
N PHE A 143 6.17 -5.75 4.75
CA PHE A 143 5.91 -4.82 5.85
C PHE A 143 7.00 -3.76 5.96
N LEU A 144 8.27 -4.17 5.99
CA LEU A 144 9.41 -3.27 6.12
C LEU A 144 9.50 -2.31 4.94
N LEU A 145 9.28 -2.78 3.71
CA LEU A 145 9.27 -1.94 2.51
C LEU A 145 8.31 -0.74 2.67
N PHE A 146 7.03 -1.00 2.93
CA PHE A 146 6.03 0.07 3.05
C PHE A 146 6.22 0.92 4.31
N TYR A 147 6.66 0.31 5.41
CA TYR A 147 6.94 1.03 6.65
C TYR A 147 8.08 2.04 6.47
N VAL A 148 9.20 1.62 5.87
CA VAL A 148 10.36 2.47 5.61
C VAL A 148 10.01 3.56 4.60
N LEU A 149 9.31 3.24 3.51
CA LEU A 149 8.82 4.24 2.55
C LEU A 149 7.96 5.30 3.23
N GLY A 150 7.03 4.87 4.08
CA GLY A 150 6.19 5.79 4.84
C GLY A 150 6.99 6.68 5.80
N LYS A 151 8.00 6.13 6.48
CA LYS A 151 8.90 6.89 7.37
C LYS A 151 9.74 7.91 6.61
N ILE A 152 10.27 7.55 5.44
CA ILE A 152 11.02 8.49 4.58
C ILE A 152 10.11 9.65 4.17
N LEU A 153 8.87 9.39 3.76
CA LEU A 153 7.93 10.45 3.39
C LEU A 153 7.57 11.36 4.56
N LEU A 154 7.43 10.81 5.78
CA LEU A 154 7.23 11.62 6.99
C LEU A 154 8.45 12.52 7.28
N MET A 155 9.67 12.00 7.10
CA MET A 155 10.89 12.79 7.26
C MET A 155 10.95 13.95 6.24
N ILE A 156 10.63 13.67 4.97
CA ILE A 156 10.56 14.70 3.92
C ILE A 156 9.44 15.71 4.23
N SER A 157 8.33 15.28 4.82
CA SER A 157 7.25 16.16 5.29
C SER A 157 7.73 17.17 6.33
N LEU A 158 8.53 16.73 7.30
CA LEU A 158 9.11 17.63 8.31
C LEU A 158 10.08 18.64 7.67
N ILE A 159 10.97 18.18 6.79
CA ILE A 159 11.90 19.08 6.06
C ILE A 159 11.14 20.08 5.20
N SER A 160 10.06 19.64 4.55
CA SER A 160 9.21 20.50 3.72
C SER A 160 8.48 21.56 4.53
N ALA A 161 8.17 21.28 5.81
CA ALA A 161 7.53 22.25 6.70
C ALA A 161 8.45 23.45 6.97
N GLU A 162 9.71 23.17 7.33
CA GLU A 162 10.74 24.20 7.53
C GLU A 162 10.98 25.00 6.24
N GLY A 163 11.07 24.30 5.10
CA GLY A 163 11.22 24.96 3.80
C GLY A 163 10.03 25.85 3.41
N GLU A 164 8.81 25.45 3.76
CA GLU A 164 7.60 26.24 3.52
C GLU A 164 7.58 27.51 4.40
N LEU A 165 8.00 27.41 5.66
CA LEU A 165 8.13 28.55 6.57
C LEU A 165 9.17 29.57 6.07
N ILE A 166 10.37 29.12 5.73
CA ILE A 166 11.43 30.00 5.20
C ILE A 166 10.97 30.73 3.94
N LYS A 167 10.25 30.02 3.05
CA LYS A 167 9.71 30.65 1.84
C LYS A 167 8.66 31.71 2.16
N GLN A 168 7.77 31.45 3.12
CA GLN A 168 6.76 32.42 3.56
C GLN A 168 7.41 33.65 4.21
N GLU A 169 8.41 33.46 5.07
CA GLU A 169 9.15 34.56 5.69
C GLU A 169 9.85 35.43 4.64
N ASN A 170 10.47 34.81 3.64
CA ASN A 170 11.13 35.54 2.57
C ASN A 170 10.13 36.29 1.66
N GLU A 171 8.98 35.70 1.36
CA GLU A 171 7.88 36.35 0.63
C GLU A 171 7.22 37.51 1.41
N LEU A 172 7.33 37.53 2.74
CA LEU A 172 6.82 38.61 3.61
C LEU A 172 7.85 39.72 3.87
N THR A 173 9.14 39.44 3.65
CA THR A 173 10.25 40.37 3.93
C THR A 173 10.66 41.18 2.69
N VAL A 174 10.42 40.63 1.48
CA VAL A 174 10.59 41.32 0.19
C VAL A 174 9.36 42.18 -0.12
#